data_AF-A0A963DKX0-F1
#
_entry.id   AF-A0A963DKX0-F1
#
_cell.length_a   1.000
_cell.length_b   1.000
_cell.length_c   1.000
_cell.angle_alpha   90.00
_cell.angle_beta   90.00
_cell.angle_gamma   90.00
#
_symmetry.space_group_name_H-M   'P 1'
#
loop_
_entity.id
_entity.type
_entity.pdbx_description
1 polymer ?
#
loop_
_entity_poly.entity_id
_entity_poly.type
_entity_poly.pdbx_seq_one_letter_code
_entity_poly.pdbx_strand_id
1 'polypeptide(L)'
;MILSRFLKPKWQHTDPETRKQALQGLESTDPTLTELARRDADPAIRCAALERLDDLGLLQMLAREEANLEVRAAAQDQYHRLLAGKVVEGPPLAERLERLRQSADPMLIEFLLRHAVEPELRLAALEQVTSETALAEIAAQNAHLDMRLAALERVQDLELLEQVVRQSRNRDKRVYRQAKERLDAHQTAQAQAACLERLCNEMENLRWDGESGLNAGRFPKLDQEWRSHETGTSPEQRERYNQARERFLAERQTSANRRTQRLELIASLENLLERLRQQGESSAELMAAIQYGTREAPAAWAYFGPVQDSEGRRLEQRFQELVAAIHEQERILQHNQVHANRLREVLQQMEKLLKQPSEVQETDITPLRKQWDSLERPESRTLAAELQNEFDGLLDKLRARIQRQLQERDREWQELQE
;
A
#
# COMPACT_ATOMS: atom_id res chain seq x y z
N MET A 1 48.18 59.68 72.26
CA MET A 1 47.22 58.57 72.05
C MET A 1 46.38 58.40 73.30
N ILE A 2 45.03 58.45 73.21
CA ILE A 2 44.02 57.87 74.16
C ILE A 2 42.58 58.31 73.79
N LEU A 3 42.35 59.32 72.93
CA LEU A 3 40.98 59.76 72.56
C LEU A 3 40.35 59.03 71.35
N SER A 4 41.10 58.21 70.61
CA SER A 4 40.58 57.45 69.45
C SER A 4 39.87 56.14 69.80
N ARG A 5 39.76 55.78 71.08
CA ARG A 5 39.08 54.54 71.55
C ARG A 5 37.66 54.75 72.08
N PHE A 6 37.12 55.98 72.06
CA PHE A 6 35.78 56.29 72.56
C PHE A 6 34.79 56.81 71.52
N LEU A 7 35.22 57.01 70.27
CA LEU A 7 34.30 57.32 69.17
C LEU A 7 33.85 56.00 68.55
N LYS A 8 32.60 55.62 68.82
CA LYS A 8 31.96 54.51 68.11
C LYS A 8 32.07 54.78 66.60
N PRO A 9 32.44 53.77 65.79
CA PRO A 9 32.49 53.95 64.36
C PRO A 9 31.11 54.39 63.85
N LYS A 10 31.06 55.17 62.76
CA LYS A 10 29.82 55.81 62.27
C LYS A 10 28.67 54.83 62.05
N TRP A 11 29.00 53.57 61.74
CA TRP A 11 28.03 52.50 61.55
C TRP A 11 27.38 51.98 62.86
N GLN A 12 27.89 52.31 64.05
CA GLN A 12 27.27 51.99 65.35
C GLN A 12 26.54 53.20 65.98
N HIS A 13 26.31 54.26 65.20
CA HIS A 13 25.67 55.48 65.69
C HIS A 13 24.18 55.25 66.00
N THR A 14 23.61 55.98 66.97
CA THR A 14 22.20 55.83 67.38
C THR A 14 21.24 56.24 66.26
N ASP A 15 21.58 57.31 65.53
CA ASP A 15 20.81 57.79 64.38
C ASP A 15 21.00 56.87 63.14
N PRO A 16 19.91 56.30 62.58
CA PRO A 16 19.97 55.44 61.40
C PRO A 16 20.57 56.13 60.16
N GLU A 17 20.31 57.41 59.92
CA GLU A 17 20.85 58.10 58.74
C GLU A 17 22.38 58.17 58.78
N THR A 18 22.95 58.42 59.96
CA THR A 18 24.40 58.34 60.18
C THR A 18 24.95 56.94 59.90
N ARG A 19 24.22 55.87 60.29
CA ARG A 19 24.61 54.48 59.98
C ARG A 19 24.55 54.22 58.48
N LYS A 20 23.49 54.68 57.80
CA LYS A 20 23.30 54.53 56.35
C LYS A 20 24.42 55.20 55.56
N GLN A 21 24.82 56.40 55.94
CA GLN A 21 25.95 57.11 55.34
C GLN A 21 27.28 56.37 55.53
N ALA A 22 27.46 55.72 56.69
CA ALA A 22 28.67 54.93 56.96
C ALA A 22 28.84 53.77 55.98
N LEU A 23 27.74 53.20 55.45
CA LEU A 23 27.78 52.11 54.47
C LEU A 23 28.44 52.51 53.15
N GLN A 24 28.35 53.78 52.75
CA GLN A 24 28.82 54.25 51.43
C GLN A 24 30.32 54.06 51.22
N GLY A 25 31.10 54.07 52.30
CA GLY A 25 32.55 53.93 52.29
C GLY A 25 33.06 52.50 52.52
N LEU A 26 32.18 51.51 52.69
CA LEU A 26 32.57 50.12 52.93
C LEU A 26 32.71 49.35 51.61
N GLU A 27 33.75 48.54 51.48
CA GLU A 27 33.89 47.58 50.38
C GLU A 27 32.84 46.46 50.48
N SER A 28 32.50 45.81 49.37
CA SER A 28 31.44 44.78 49.33
C SER A 28 31.72 43.56 50.23
N THR A 29 33.00 43.28 50.47
CA THR A 29 33.49 42.20 51.34
C THR A 29 33.64 42.61 52.81
N ASP A 30 33.35 43.86 53.18
CA ASP A 30 33.54 44.34 54.55
C ASP A 30 32.59 43.59 55.51
N PRO A 31 33.12 42.93 56.57
CA PRO A 31 32.30 42.16 57.51
C PRO A 31 31.23 43.00 58.22
N THR A 32 31.42 44.32 58.28
CA THR A 32 30.44 45.28 58.82
C THR A 32 29.14 45.27 58.00
N LEU A 33 29.19 45.09 56.68
CA LEU A 33 27.99 44.97 55.84
C LEU A 33 27.20 43.72 56.22
N THR A 34 27.88 42.60 56.44
CA THR A 34 27.28 41.34 56.88
C THR A 34 26.61 41.49 58.25
N GLU A 35 27.27 42.16 59.19
CA GLU A 35 26.73 42.38 60.54
C GLU A 35 25.44 43.24 60.48
N LEU A 36 25.49 44.36 59.77
CA LEU A 36 24.35 45.27 59.65
C LEU A 36 23.18 44.65 58.89
N ALA A 37 23.46 43.95 57.77
CA ALA A 37 22.44 43.25 56.99
C ALA A 37 21.68 42.19 57.80
N ARG A 38 22.35 41.53 58.77
CA ARG A 38 21.73 40.49 59.60
C ARG A 38 21.03 41.02 60.86
N ARG A 39 21.57 42.09 61.48
CA ARG A 39 21.26 42.41 62.88
C ARG A 39 20.83 43.85 63.14
N ASP A 40 20.93 44.76 62.17
CA ASP A 40 20.45 46.13 62.43
C ASP A 40 18.95 46.11 62.75
N ALA A 41 18.58 46.92 63.74
CA ALA A 41 17.20 47.03 64.20
C ALA A 41 16.31 47.71 63.16
N ASP A 42 16.89 48.58 62.32
CA ASP A 42 16.19 49.31 61.28
C ASP A 42 16.24 48.53 59.94
N PRO A 43 15.09 48.08 59.40
CA PRO A 43 15.02 47.39 58.10
C PRO A 43 15.64 48.19 56.95
N ALA A 44 15.56 49.53 56.97
CA ALA A 44 16.14 50.35 55.90
C ALA A 44 17.67 50.29 55.88
N ILE A 45 18.30 50.15 57.04
CA ILE A 45 19.75 49.93 57.16
C ILE A 45 20.12 48.53 56.70
N ARG A 46 19.30 47.52 57.02
CA ARG A 46 19.50 46.15 56.51
C ARG A 46 19.44 46.11 54.98
N CYS A 47 18.42 46.73 54.37
CA CYS A 47 18.32 46.85 52.91
C CYS A 47 19.52 47.56 52.30
N ALA A 48 19.92 48.71 52.85
CA ALA A 48 21.08 49.46 52.35
C ALA A 48 22.41 48.70 52.48
N ALA A 49 22.55 47.85 53.52
CA ALA A 49 23.70 46.97 53.66
C ALA A 49 23.67 45.83 52.62
N LEU A 50 22.50 45.23 52.37
CA LEU A 50 22.30 44.18 51.39
C LEU A 50 22.61 44.65 49.96
N GLU A 51 22.21 45.87 49.58
CA GLU A 51 22.49 46.45 48.25
C GLU A 51 23.99 46.51 47.89
N ARG A 52 24.88 46.43 48.89
CA ARG A 52 26.34 46.49 48.72
C ARG A 52 27.05 45.15 48.93
N LEU A 53 26.37 44.18 49.54
CA LEU A 53 26.95 42.91 49.94
C LEU A 53 27.20 42.01 48.71
N ASP A 54 28.29 41.24 48.73
CA ASP A 54 28.65 40.25 47.68
C ASP A 54 28.59 38.78 48.14
N ASP A 55 28.32 38.52 49.43
CA ASP A 55 28.13 37.17 49.98
C ASP A 55 26.84 36.52 49.43
N LEU A 56 26.99 35.79 48.32
CA LEU A 56 25.91 35.07 47.65
C LEU A 56 25.21 34.06 48.56
N GLY A 57 25.92 33.45 49.51
CA GLY A 57 25.35 32.47 50.44
C GLY A 57 24.41 33.13 51.43
N LEU A 58 24.85 34.25 52.02
CA LEU A 58 24.03 35.07 52.91
C LEU A 58 22.82 35.65 52.19
N LEU A 59 23.01 36.23 51.00
CA LEU A 59 21.92 36.79 50.20
C LEU A 59 20.86 35.74 49.85
N GLN A 60 21.28 34.54 49.44
CA GLN A 60 20.35 33.43 49.16
C GLN A 60 19.59 32.97 50.41
N MET A 61 20.28 32.88 51.56
CA MET A 61 19.66 32.50 52.84
C MET A 61 18.61 33.54 53.26
N LEU A 62 18.95 34.83 53.25
CA LEU A 62 18.01 35.90 53.62
C LEU A 62 16.84 36.02 52.64
N ALA A 63 17.07 35.84 51.33
CA ALA A 63 16.00 35.83 50.34
C ALA A 63 14.95 34.73 50.59
N ARG A 64 15.32 33.65 51.30
CA ARG A 64 14.43 32.54 51.65
C ARG A 64 13.80 32.70 53.03
N GLU A 65 14.59 33.10 54.03
CA GLU A 65 14.24 32.94 55.44
C GLU A 65 13.87 34.26 56.15
N GLU A 66 14.23 35.42 55.58
CA GLU A 66 14.04 36.72 56.24
C GLU A 66 12.55 37.03 56.48
N ALA A 67 12.17 37.39 57.70
CA ALA A 67 10.77 37.65 58.06
C ALA A 67 10.25 38.98 57.51
N ASN A 68 11.09 40.01 57.45
CA ASN A 68 10.70 41.30 56.88
C ASN A 68 10.69 41.22 55.35
N LEU A 69 9.54 41.50 54.73
CA LEU A 69 9.34 41.37 53.28
C LEU A 69 10.22 42.31 52.45
N GLU A 70 10.47 43.53 52.94
CA GLU A 70 11.32 44.50 52.24
C GLU A 70 12.78 44.05 52.24
N VAL A 71 13.26 43.55 53.38
CA VAL A 71 14.63 43.04 53.54
C VAL A 71 14.82 41.76 52.73
N ARG A 72 13.82 40.87 52.72
CA ARG A 72 13.82 39.66 51.87
C ARG A 72 13.91 40.03 50.40
N ALA A 73 13.11 40.99 49.95
CA ALA A 73 13.12 41.47 48.56
C ALA A 73 14.46 42.13 48.20
N ALA A 74 15.04 42.93 49.09
CA ALA A 74 16.36 43.53 48.88
C ALA A 74 17.47 42.47 48.76
N ALA A 75 17.44 41.42 49.59
CA ALA A 75 18.38 40.30 49.51
C ALA A 75 18.22 39.54 48.17
N GLN A 76 16.98 39.31 47.73
CA GLN A 76 16.69 38.65 46.45
C GLN A 76 17.15 39.49 45.26
N ASP A 77 16.86 40.80 45.24
CA ASP A 77 17.26 41.70 44.15
C ASP A 77 18.80 41.76 44.03
N GLN A 78 19.51 41.93 45.14
CA GLN A 78 20.96 41.92 45.12
C GLN A 78 21.52 40.56 44.64
N TYR A 79 20.98 39.45 45.14
CA TYR A 79 21.36 38.11 44.69
C TYR A 79 21.20 37.96 43.16
N HIS A 80 20.05 38.37 42.63
CA HIS A 80 19.77 38.35 41.20
C HIS A 80 20.70 39.27 40.40
N ARG A 81 20.99 40.48 40.90
CA ARG A 81 21.90 41.43 40.24
C ARG A 81 23.34 40.93 40.16
N LEU A 82 23.84 40.33 41.25
CA LEU A 82 25.18 39.73 41.28
C LEU A 82 25.26 38.57 40.28
N LEU A 83 24.29 37.65 40.31
CA LEU A 83 24.25 36.54 39.39
C LEU A 83 24.12 37.00 37.92
N ALA A 84 23.32 38.02 37.64
CA ALA A 84 23.18 38.57 36.29
C ALA A 84 24.41 39.33 35.76
N GLY A 85 25.48 39.48 36.55
CA GLY A 85 26.68 40.20 36.14
C GLY A 85 26.50 41.71 36.08
N LYS A 86 25.50 42.26 36.78
CA LYS A 86 25.17 43.70 36.77
C LYS A 86 25.99 44.53 37.77
N VAL A 87 26.89 43.90 38.52
CA VAL A 87 27.72 44.54 39.55
C VAL A 87 29.18 44.50 39.09
N VAL A 88 29.83 45.66 39.03
CA VAL A 88 31.15 45.87 38.40
C VAL A 88 32.27 45.04 39.04
N GLU A 89 32.16 44.75 40.34
CA GLU A 89 33.10 43.93 41.11
C GLU A 89 32.41 42.68 41.70
N GLY A 90 31.43 42.15 40.95
CA GLY A 90 30.69 40.97 41.37
C GLY A 90 31.45 39.63 41.19
N PRO A 91 30.83 38.52 41.63
CA PRO A 91 31.40 37.18 41.48
C PRO A 91 31.79 36.82 40.04
N PRO A 92 32.88 36.06 39.82
CA PRO A 92 33.32 35.66 38.49
C PRO A 92 32.26 34.82 37.78
N LEU A 93 32.21 34.88 36.44
CA LEU A 93 31.23 34.16 35.63
C LEU A 93 31.16 32.65 35.96
N ALA A 94 32.31 32.02 36.21
CA ALA A 94 32.37 30.60 36.56
C ALA A 94 31.60 30.27 37.84
N GLU A 95 31.69 31.11 38.87
CA GLU A 95 30.92 30.93 40.11
C GLU A 95 29.43 31.14 39.85
N ARG A 96 29.06 32.17 39.09
CA ARG A 96 27.65 32.46 38.75
C ARG A 96 27.00 31.33 37.96
N LEU A 97 27.74 30.74 37.01
CA LEU A 97 27.30 29.55 36.27
C LEU A 97 27.10 28.34 37.20
N GLU A 98 28.03 28.11 38.13
CA GLU A 98 27.89 27.00 39.08
C GLU A 98 26.68 27.19 40.01
N ARG A 99 26.46 28.41 40.50
CA ARG A 99 25.27 28.75 41.30
C ARG A 99 23.98 28.54 40.53
N LEU A 100 23.95 28.90 39.24
CA LEU A 100 22.81 28.64 38.37
C LEU A 100 22.58 27.14 38.19
N ARG A 101 23.62 26.34 37.91
CA ARG A 101 23.49 24.87 37.77
C ARG A 101 22.91 24.20 39.00
N GLN A 102 23.22 24.72 40.18
CA GLN A 102 22.73 24.20 41.46
C GLN A 102 21.34 24.74 41.86
N SER A 103 20.79 25.71 41.12
CA SER A 103 19.50 26.33 41.40
C SER A 103 18.43 25.78 40.48
N ALA A 104 17.30 25.35 41.04
CA ALA A 104 16.09 24.98 40.30
C ALA A 104 15.00 26.07 40.40
N ASP A 105 15.35 27.28 40.84
CA ASP A 105 14.40 28.38 41.03
C ASP A 105 13.94 28.97 39.68
N PRO A 106 12.67 28.78 39.28
CA PRO A 106 12.16 29.28 38.01
C PRO A 106 12.23 30.81 37.89
N MET A 107 12.09 31.54 39.02
CA MET A 107 12.14 33.00 39.02
C MET A 107 13.56 33.50 38.71
N LEU A 108 14.58 32.83 39.25
CA LEU A 108 15.97 33.14 38.94
C LEU A 108 16.27 32.84 37.46
N ILE A 109 15.82 31.70 36.95
CA ILE A 109 16.01 31.30 35.55
C ILE A 109 15.40 32.35 34.61
N GLU A 110 14.14 32.75 34.85
CA GLU A 110 13.45 33.79 34.08
C GLU A 110 14.20 35.13 34.16
N PHE A 111 14.65 35.52 35.36
CA PHE A 111 15.40 36.74 35.55
C PHE A 111 16.68 36.74 34.71
N LEU A 112 17.48 35.68 34.76
CA LEU A 112 18.75 35.59 34.04
C LEU A 112 18.54 35.56 32.52
N LEU A 113 17.52 34.87 32.03
CA LEU A 113 17.15 34.87 30.60
C LEU A 113 16.90 36.27 30.04
N ARG A 114 16.34 37.18 30.87
CA ARG A 114 16.04 38.55 30.45
C ARG A 114 17.20 39.51 30.73
N HIS A 115 17.91 39.32 31.83
CA HIS A 115 18.73 40.36 32.43
C HIS A 115 20.22 40.05 32.55
N ALA A 116 20.66 38.80 32.32
CA ALA A 116 22.07 38.47 32.38
C ALA A 116 22.86 39.22 31.30
N VAL A 117 24.02 39.74 31.70
CA VAL A 117 24.94 40.48 30.83
C VAL A 117 25.63 39.52 29.85
N GLU A 118 26.14 38.40 30.34
CA GLU A 118 26.88 37.42 29.54
C GLU A 118 25.94 36.44 28.83
N PRO A 119 26.12 36.20 27.51
CA PRO A 119 25.31 35.25 26.75
C PRO A 119 25.45 33.81 27.27
N GLU A 120 26.61 33.42 27.80
CA GLU A 120 26.87 32.11 28.39
C GLU A 120 25.91 31.82 29.56
N LEU A 121 25.61 32.84 30.37
CA LEU A 121 24.70 32.70 31.50
C LEU A 121 23.24 32.63 31.04
N ARG A 122 22.88 33.36 29.98
CA ARG A 122 21.55 33.25 29.38
C ARG A 122 21.32 31.87 28.75
N LEU A 123 22.32 31.34 28.05
CA LEU A 123 22.26 29.99 27.47
C LEU A 123 22.15 28.93 28.57
N ALA A 124 22.96 29.01 29.63
CA ALA A 124 22.87 28.09 30.76
C ALA A 124 21.50 28.15 31.47
N ALA A 125 20.87 29.34 31.53
CA ALA A 125 19.51 29.47 32.05
C ALA A 125 18.49 28.84 31.10
N LEU A 126 18.64 29.05 29.79
CA LEU A 126 17.77 28.47 28.78
C LEU A 126 17.83 26.93 28.76
N GLU A 127 19.02 26.34 28.96
CA GLU A 127 19.22 24.89 29.05
C GLU A 127 18.36 24.24 30.14
N GLN A 128 18.12 24.94 31.25
CA GLN A 128 17.27 24.44 32.33
C GLN A 128 15.76 24.54 32.03
N VAL A 129 15.36 25.31 31.02
CA VAL A 129 13.96 25.38 30.59
C VAL A 129 13.63 24.14 29.76
N THR A 130 12.76 23.27 30.27
CA THR A 130 12.35 22.01 29.61
C THR A 130 10.95 22.06 29.01
N SER A 131 10.11 22.97 29.50
CA SER A 131 8.74 23.14 28.99
C SER A 131 8.75 23.75 27.59
N GLU A 132 8.17 23.05 26.61
CA GLU A 132 8.05 23.58 25.24
C GLU A 132 7.18 24.85 25.18
N THR A 133 6.17 24.99 26.04
CA THR A 133 5.36 26.22 26.11
C THR A 133 6.22 27.41 26.55
N ALA A 134 7.06 27.23 27.57
CA ALA A 134 7.99 28.27 28.01
C ALA A 134 9.04 28.58 26.93
N LEU A 135 9.56 27.55 26.23
CA LEU A 135 10.48 27.72 25.11
C LEU A 135 9.83 28.50 23.96
N ALA A 136 8.56 28.23 23.63
CA ALA A 136 7.81 28.97 22.61
C ALA A 136 7.58 30.44 22.99
N GLU A 137 7.29 30.73 24.26
CA GLU A 137 7.20 32.09 24.77
C GLU A 137 8.54 32.83 24.68
N ILE A 138 9.64 32.18 25.08
CA ILE A 138 11.00 32.73 24.95
C ILE A 138 11.32 32.98 23.47
N ALA A 139 11.04 32.01 22.59
CA ALA A 139 11.26 32.10 21.15
C ALA A 139 10.52 33.29 20.53
N ALA A 140 9.28 33.55 20.98
CA ALA A 140 8.47 34.64 20.45
C ALA A 140 8.82 36.01 21.06
N GLN A 141 9.19 36.06 22.35
CA GLN A 141 9.15 37.30 23.11
C GLN A 141 10.45 37.74 23.79
N ASN A 142 11.47 36.88 23.90
CA ASN A 142 12.70 37.26 24.58
C ASN A 142 13.36 38.48 23.90
N ALA A 143 14.00 39.35 24.68
CA ALA A 143 14.67 40.55 24.18
C ALA A 143 15.87 40.21 23.28
N HIS A 144 16.61 39.15 23.62
CA HIS A 144 17.85 38.76 22.96
C HIS A 144 17.57 37.77 21.82
N LEU A 145 18.11 38.05 20.63
CA LEU A 145 17.85 37.26 19.41
C LEU A 145 18.43 35.84 19.50
N ASP A 146 19.62 35.70 20.07
CA ASP A 146 20.27 34.41 20.37
C ASP A 146 19.36 33.51 21.20
N MET A 147 18.72 34.05 22.26
CA MET A 147 17.77 33.31 23.09
C MET A 147 16.52 32.90 22.32
N ARG A 148 16.00 33.79 21.46
CA ARG A 148 14.82 33.46 20.65
C ARG A 148 15.09 32.28 19.71
N LEU A 149 16.23 32.29 19.03
CA LEU A 149 16.60 31.23 18.09
C LEU A 149 16.93 29.92 18.80
N ALA A 150 17.70 29.96 19.89
CA ALA A 150 18.03 28.78 20.67
C ALA A 150 16.79 28.13 21.31
N ALA A 151 15.82 28.93 21.75
CA ALA A 151 14.55 28.40 22.26
C ALA A 151 13.72 27.78 21.14
N LEU A 152 13.58 28.46 19.99
CA LEU A 152 12.87 27.95 18.81
C LEU A 152 13.44 26.61 18.33
N GLU A 153 14.75 26.40 18.40
CA GLU A 153 15.38 25.15 17.97
C GLU A 153 14.88 23.92 18.72
N ARG A 154 14.41 24.12 19.96
CA ARG A 154 13.95 23.09 20.89
C ARG A 154 12.43 22.91 20.89
N VAL A 155 11.68 23.76 20.21
CA VAL A 155 10.23 23.59 20.03
C VAL A 155 9.98 22.61 18.88
N GLN A 156 9.24 21.54 19.16
CA GLN A 156 8.87 20.49 18.20
C GLN A 156 7.36 20.44 17.99
N ASP A 157 6.57 20.84 18.99
CA ASP A 157 5.12 20.87 18.89
C ASP A 157 4.64 21.83 17.78
N LEU A 158 3.73 21.33 16.94
CA LEU A 158 3.21 22.05 15.77
C LEU A 158 2.39 23.29 16.15
N GLU A 159 1.56 23.19 17.19
CA GLU A 159 0.71 24.31 17.64
C GLU A 159 1.57 25.42 18.23
N LEU A 160 2.61 25.05 18.97
CA LEU A 160 3.58 26.00 19.52
C LEU A 160 4.43 26.65 18.43
N LEU A 161 4.88 25.91 17.41
CA LEU A 161 5.55 26.50 16.25
C LEU A 161 4.65 27.49 15.50
N GLU A 162 3.37 27.16 15.31
CA GLU A 162 2.39 28.09 14.73
C GLU A 162 2.23 29.36 15.57
N GLN A 163 2.16 29.22 16.90
CA GLN A 163 2.12 30.35 17.82
C GLN A 163 3.35 31.26 17.63
N VAL A 164 4.55 30.68 17.59
CA VAL A 164 5.79 31.44 17.37
C VAL A 164 5.79 32.15 16.02
N VAL A 165 5.34 31.50 14.94
CA VAL A 165 5.18 32.12 13.61
C VAL A 165 4.25 33.34 13.68
N ARG A 166 3.09 33.21 14.33
CA ARG A 166 2.10 34.31 14.45
C ARG A 166 2.68 35.49 15.24
N GLN A 167 3.37 35.22 16.34
CA GLN A 167 3.90 36.26 17.24
C GLN A 167 5.18 36.93 16.69
N SER A 168 5.98 36.23 15.88
CA SER A 168 7.24 36.75 15.31
C SER A 168 7.07 37.52 14.00
N ARG A 169 5.97 37.32 13.26
CA ARG A 169 5.75 37.83 11.88
C ARG A 169 6.17 39.28 11.65
N ASN A 170 5.78 40.19 12.53
CA ASN A 170 6.05 41.63 12.40
C ASN A 170 7.20 42.11 13.29
N ARG A 171 7.70 41.25 14.18
CA ARG A 171 8.70 41.60 15.20
C ARG A 171 10.10 41.15 14.79
N ASP A 172 10.22 39.93 14.29
CA ASP A 172 11.49 39.30 13.99
C ASP A 172 11.37 38.40 12.76
N LYS A 173 11.88 38.92 11.63
CA LYS A 173 11.84 38.20 10.35
C LYS A 173 12.68 36.92 10.34
N ARG A 174 13.72 36.83 11.19
CA ARG A 174 14.61 35.66 11.22
C ARG A 174 13.95 34.51 11.98
N VAL A 175 13.43 34.79 13.18
CA VAL A 175 12.64 33.82 13.96
C VAL A 175 11.41 33.38 13.19
N TYR A 176 10.69 34.33 12.56
CA TYR A 176 9.55 34.02 11.71
C TYR A 176 9.90 33.03 10.59
N ARG A 177 10.98 33.31 9.85
CA ARG A 177 11.41 32.47 8.73
C ARG A 177 11.76 31.06 9.22
N GLN A 178 12.57 30.95 10.27
CA GLN A 178 13.01 29.64 10.78
C GLN A 178 11.86 28.84 11.38
N ALA A 179 10.92 29.48 12.09
CA ALA A 179 9.74 28.82 12.62
C ALA A 179 8.82 28.35 11.48
N LYS A 180 8.65 29.18 10.45
CA LYS A 180 7.84 28.84 9.27
C LYS A 180 8.47 27.70 8.46
N GLU A 181 9.77 27.72 8.23
CA GLU A 181 10.50 26.63 7.56
C GLU A 181 10.35 25.30 8.29
N ARG A 182 10.44 25.29 9.63
CA ARG A 182 10.22 24.07 10.43
C ARG A 182 8.78 23.59 10.34
N LEU A 183 7.82 24.49 10.47
CA LEU A 183 6.40 24.16 10.34
C LEU A 183 6.11 23.54 8.96
N ASP A 184 6.60 24.16 7.89
CA ASP A 184 6.42 23.67 6.52
C ASP A 184 7.12 22.31 6.31
N ALA A 185 8.30 22.11 6.90
CA ALA A 185 9.00 20.82 6.86
C ALA A 185 8.22 19.71 7.57
N HIS A 186 7.65 19.97 8.75
CA HIS A 186 6.80 19.00 9.46
C HIS A 186 5.53 18.67 8.65
N GLN A 187 4.85 19.68 8.11
CA GLN A 187 3.67 19.48 7.27
C GLN A 187 3.99 18.67 6.01
N THR A 188 5.12 18.96 5.36
CA THR A 188 5.60 18.21 4.18
C THR A 188 5.89 16.75 4.52
N ALA A 189 6.59 16.51 5.64
CA ALA A 189 6.89 15.14 6.10
C ALA A 189 5.61 14.37 6.44
N GLN A 190 4.64 14.99 7.11
CA GLN A 190 3.36 14.36 7.44
C GLN A 190 2.53 14.06 6.19
N ALA A 191 2.46 14.99 5.23
CA ALA A 191 1.77 14.80 3.97
C ALA A 191 2.40 13.66 3.14
N GLN A 192 3.73 13.58 3.13
CA GLN A 192 4.45 12.49 2.46
C GLN A 192 4.16 11.15 3.13
N ALA A 193 4.21 11.07 4.47
CA ALA A 193 3.88 9.85 5.20
C ALA A 193 2.44 9.39 4.92
N ALA A 194 1.47 10.30 4.93
CA ALA A 194 0.07 10.00 4.61
C ALA A 194 -0.10 9.55 3.16
N CYS A 195 0.62 10.16 2.21
CA CYS A 195 0.62 9.74 0.80
C CYS A 195 1.13 8.31 0.65
N LEU A 196 2.28 7.97 1.25
CA LEU A 196 2.87 6.64 1.21
C LEU A 196 1.93 5.58 1.81
N GLU A 197 1.30 5.90 2.94
CA GLU A 197 0.33 5.02 3.59
C GLU A 197 -0.91 4.79 2.71
N ARG A 198 -1.43 5.84 2.06
CA ARG A 198 -2.51 5.71 1.07
C ARG A 198 -2.10 4.80 -0.09
N LEU A 199 -0.90 4.96 -0.64
CA LEU A 199 -0.42 4.16 -1.76
C LEU A 199 -0.29 2.67 -1.39
N CYS A 200 0.21 2.37 -0.19
CA CYS A 200 0.28 0.99 0.32
C CYS A 200 -1.11 0.39 0.44
N ASN A 201 -2.03 1.08 1.12
CA ASN A 201 -3.41 0.63 1.30
C ASN A 201 -4.14 0.43 -0.03
N GLU A 202 -3.90 1.32 -1.00
CA GLU A 202 -4.49 1.20 -2.33
C GLU A 202 -3.96 -0.04 -3.07
N MET A 203 -2.64 -0.30 -3.04
CA MET A 203 -2.03 -1.47 -3.68
C MET A 203 -2.46 -2.79 -3.02
N GLU A 204 -2.58 -2.82 -1.69
CA GLU A 204 -3.04 -3.99 -0.91
C GLU A 204 -4.48 -4.41 -1.25
N ASN A 205 -5.32 -3.43 -1.52
CA ASN A 205 -6.73 -3.62 -1.86
C ASN A 205 -6.98 -3.73 -3.37
N LEU A 206 -5.97 -3.46 -4.21
CA LEU A 206 -6.08 -3.58 -5.65
C LEU A 206 -6.19 -5.05 -6.04
N ARG A 207 -7.38 -5.47 -6.50
CA ARG A 207 -7.63 -6.83 -7.00
C ARG A 207 -7.63 -6.85 -8.52
N TRP A 208 -7.09 -7.92 -9.10
CA TRP A 208 -7.21 -8.15 -10.53
C TRP A 208 -8.68 -8.30 -10.92
N ASP A 209 -9.12 -7.55 -11.93
CA ASP A 209 -10.51 -7.50 -12.41
C ASP A 209 -10.60 -7.70 -13.93
N GLY A 210 -9.58 -8.31 -14.54
CA GLY A 210 -9.48 -8.56 -15.98
C GLY A 210 -8.70 -7.47 -16.72
N GLU A 211 -8.25 -7.77 -17.94
CA GLU A 211 -7.32 -6.90 -18.69
C GLU A 211 -7.94 -5.52 -19.03
N SER A 212 -9.26 -5.47 -19.21
CA SER A 212 -10.03 -4.23 -19.43
C SER A 212 -10.71 -3.70 -18.17
N GLY A 213 -10.34 -4.23 -17.01
CA GLY A 213 -10.89 -3.82 -15.72
C GLY A 213 -10.37 -2.46 -15.25
N LEU A 214 -11.07 -1.86 -14.30
CA LEU A 214 -10.70 -0.56 -13.73
C LEU A 214 -9.38 -0.67 -12.94
N ASN A 215 -9.20 -1.76 -12.19
CA ASN A 215 -8.01 -1.97 -11.38
C ASN A 215 -6.79 -2.28 -12.24
N ALA A 216 -6.96 -3.06 -13.32
CA ALA A 216 -5.91 -3.24 -14.34
C ALA A 216 -5.42 -1.91 -14.92
N GLY A 217 -6.33 -0.98 -15.21
CA GLY A 217 -5.98 0.38 -15.67
C GLY A 217 -5.39 1.28 -14.57
N ARG A 218 -5.75 1.07 -13.30
CA ARG A 218 -5.23 1.84 -12.16
C ARG A 218 -3.80 1.43 -11.78
N PHE A 219 -3.48 0.13 -11.84
CA PHE A 219 -2.18 -0.42 -11.47
C PHE A 219 -0.96 0.36 -12.02
N PRO A 220 -0.82 0.64 -13.33
CA PRO A 220 0.37 1.33 -13.85
C PRO A 220 0.52 2.75 -13.30
N LYS A 221 -0.60 3.45 -13.07
CA LYS A 221 -0.58 4.79 -12.46
C LYS A 221 -0.15 4.72 -10.99
N LEU A 222 -0.66 3.73 -10.27
CA LEU A 222 -0.32 3.52 -8.86
C LEU A 222 1.17 3.15 -8.70
N ASP A 223 1.69 2.29 -9.58
CA ASP A 223 3.12 1.89 -9.60
C ASP A 223 4.01 3.09 -9.94
N GLN A 224 3.56 3.99 -10.83
CA GLN A 224 4.28 5.22 -11.15
C GLN A 224 4.29 6.21 -9.97
N GLU A 225 3.15 6.43 -9.31
CA GLU A 225 3.05 7.26 -8.11
C GLU A 225 4.00 6.75 -7.02
N TRP A 226 4.03 5.44 -6.78
CA TRP A 226 4.94 4.83 -5.82
C TRP A 226 6.41 5.10 -6.13
N ARG A 227 6.84 4.88 -7.38
CA ARG A 227 8.23 5.11 -7.81
C ARG A 227 8.68 6.56 -7.62
N SER A 228 7.79 7.54 -7.78
CA SER A 228 8.13 8.95 -7.53
C SER A 228 8.43 9.26 -6.06
N HIS A 229 8.04 8.39 -5.12
CA HIS A 229 8.25 8.56 -3.69
C HIS A 229 9.21 7.55 -3.07
N GLU A 230 9.78 6.64 -3.87
CA GLU A 230 10.57 5.49 -3.39
C GLU A 230 11.77 5.88 -2.52
N THR A 231 12.44 6.99 -2.82
CA THR A 231 13.62 7.47 -2.06
C THR A 231 13.32 7.84 -0.61
N GLY A 232 12.06 8.15 -0.27
CA GLY A 232 11.63 8.53 1.08
C GLY A 232 10.93 7.41 1.85
N THR A 233 10.96 6.17 1.36
CA THR A 233 10.19 5.05 1.94
C THR A 233 10.97 4.24 2.97
N SER A 234 10.30 3.91 4.08
CA SER A 234 10.85 2.96 5.04
C SER A 234 10.96 1.54 4.44
N PRO A 235 11.86 0.68 4.94
CA PRO A 235 11.97 -0.71 4.50
C PRO A 235 10.65 -1.49 4.64
N GLU A 236 9.91 -1.26 5.72
CA GLU A 236 8.62 -1.91 6.00
C GLU A 236 7.55 -1.53 4.96
N GLN A 237 7.45 -0.23 4.62
CA GLN A 237 6.53 0.24 3.58
C GLN A 237 6.89 -0.32 2.20
N ARG A 238 8.18 -0.40 1.87
CA ARG A 238 8.65 -1.01 0.62
C ARG A 238 8.27 -2.47 0.51
N GLU A 239 8.52 -3.23 1.57
CA GLU A 239 8.18 -4.65 1.62
C GLU A 239 6.67 -4.84 1.45
N ARG A 240 5.87 -4.10 2.22
CA ARG A 240 4.40 -4.15 2.18
C ARG A 240 3.84 -3.84 0.79
N TYR A 241 4.31 -2.77 0.15
CA TYR A 241 3.89 -2.41 -1.21
C TYR A 241 4.31 -3.47 -2.23
N ASN A 242 5.56 -3.94 -2.17
CA ASN A 242 6.09 -4.94 -3.10
C ASN A 242 5.35 -6.27 -3.01
N GLN A 243 5.05 -6.75 -1.80
CA GLN A 243 4.24 -7.96 -1.61
C GLN A 243 2.86 -7.84 -2.24
N ALA A 244 2.17 -6.70 -2.04
CA ALA A 244 0.88 -6.45 -2.64
C ALA A 244 0.95 -6.38 -4.18
N ARG A 245 1.99 -5.72 -4.70
CA ARG A 245 2.31 -5.63 -6.14
C ARG A 245 2.56 -7.01 -6.75
N GLU A 246 3.35 -7.86 -6.10
CA GLU A 246 3.62 -9.22 -6.56
C GLU A 246 2.35 -10.06 -6.60
N ARG A 247 1.48 -9.97 -5.58
CA ARG A 247 0.18 -10.66 -5.57
C ARG A 247 -0.68 -10.24 -6.76
N PHE A 248 -0.74 -8.95 -7.06
CA PHE A 248 -1.50 -8.44 -8.21
C PHE A 248 -0.96 -8.99 -9.54
N LEU A 249 0.36 -8.97 -9.72
CA LEU A 249 1.01 -9.48 -10.93
C LEU A 249 0.86 -11.01 -11.07
N ALA A 250 0.92 -11.76 -9.98
CA ALA A 250 0.70 -13.20 -9.97
C ALA A 250 -0.72 -13.56 -10.40
N GLU A 251 -1.74 -12.82 -9.92
CA GLU A 251 -3.13 -13.04 -10.33
C GLU A 251 -3.34 -12.68 -11.81
N ARG A 252 -2.75 -11.58 -12.28
CA ARG A 252 -2.74 -11.22 -13.70
C ARG A 252 -2.15 -12.33 -14.57
N GLN A 253 -0.99 -12.87 -14.18
CA GLN A 253 -0.34 -13.96 -14.90
C GLN A 253 -1.19 -15.23 -14.91
N THR A 254 -1.77 -15.58 -13.76
CA THR A 254 -2.65 -16.75 -13.63
C THR A 254 -3.89 -16.60 -14.53
N SER A 255 -4.47 -15.40 -14.58
CA SER A 255 -5.57 -15.08 -15.48
C SER A 255 -5.19 -15.20 -16.96
N ALA A 256 -4.00 -14.72 -17.34
CA ALA A 256 -3.48 -14.86 -18.70
C ALA A 256 -3.27 -16.34 -19.09
N ASN A 257 -2.70 -17.14 -18.19
CA ASN A 257 -2.50 -18.58 -18.40
C ASN A 257 -3.85 -19.30 -18.60
N ARG A 258 -4.86 -19.02 -17.76
CA ARG A 258 -6.22 -19.57 -17.93
C ARG A 258 -6.83 -19.20 -19.28
N ARG A 259 -6.60 -17.97 -19.76
CA ARG A 259 -7.08 -17.53 -21.08
C ARG A 259 -6.41 -18.31 -22.22
N THR A 260 -5.10 -18.49 -22.16
CA THR A 260 -4.37 -19.29 -23.16
C THR A 260 -4.90 -20.72 -23.22
N GLN A 261 -5.06 -21.37 -22.07
CA GLN A 261 -5.59 -22.74 -22.00
C GLN A 261 -7.02 -22.84 -22.55
N ARG A 262 -7.88 -21.85 -22.30
CA ARG A 262 -9.23 -21.78 -22.88
C ARG A 262 -9.20 -21.66 -24.40
N LEU A 263 -8.29 -20.84 -24.95
CA LEU A 263 -8.12 -20.70 -26.40
C LEU A 263 -7.62 -21.99 -27.04
N GLU A 264 -6.70 -22.70 -26.40
CA GLU A 264 -6.23 -24.03 -26.84
C GLU A 264 -7.37 -25.05 -26.88
N LEU A 265 -8.22 -25.09 -25.84
CA LEU A 265 -9.41 -25.95 -25.85
C LEU A 265 -10.35 -25.60 -27.00
N ILE A 266 -10.66 -24.32 -27.21
CA ILE A 266 -11.51 -23.88 -28.33
C ILE A 266 -10.92 -24.33 -29.66
N ALA A 267 -9.62 -24.09 -29.90
CA ALA A 267 -8.96 -24.52 -31.13
C ALA A 267 -9.00 -26.04 -31.33
N SER A 268 -8.85 -26.82 -30.24
CA SER A 268 -8.97 -28.28 -30.31
C SER A 268 -10.38 -28.74 -30.69
N LEU A 269 -11.42 -28.09 -30.16
CA LEU A 269 -12.81 -28.40 -30.48
C LEU A 269 -13.19 -27.98 -31.91
N GLU A 270 -12.63 -26.88 -32.42
CA GLU A 270 -12.82 -26.46 -33.81
C GLU A 270 -12.24 -27.46 -34.79
N ASN A 271 -11.01 -27.92 -34.54
CA ASN A 271 -10.38 -28.96 -35.35
C ASN A 271 -11.15 -30.28 -35.29
N LEU A 272 -11.65 -30.66 -34.11
CA LEU A 272 -12.50 -31.84 -33.94
C LEU A 272 -13.81 -31.69 -34.74
N LEU A 273 -14.51 -30.56 -34.61
CA LEU A 273 -15.77 -30.33 -35.30
C LEU A 273 -15.59 -30.37 -36.83
N GLU A 274 -14.51 -29.77 -37.34
CA GLU A 274 -14.19 -29.82 -38.77
C GLU A 274 -13.89 -31.26 -39.22
N ARG A 275 -13.11 -32.01 -38.44
CA ARG A 275 -12.88 -33.44 -38.72
C ARG A 275 -14.20 -34.21 -38.75
N LEU A 276 -15.11 -33.99 -37.81
CA LEU A 276 -16.40 -34.69 -37.76
C LEU A 276 -17.27 -34.40 -38.99
N ARG A 277 -17.32 -33.14 -39.44
CA ARG A 277 -18.10 -32.73 -40.63
C ARG A 277 -17.64 -33.40 -41.92
N GLN A 278 -16.38 -33.82 -41.99
CA GLN A 278 -15.81 -34.50 -43.16
C GLN A 278 -16.04 -36.01 -43.16
N GLN A 279 -16.54 -36.58 -42.06
CA GLN A 279 -16.73 -38.02 -41.92
C GLN A 279 -18.19 -38.39 -42.17
N GLY A 280 -18.40 -39.45 -42.96
CA GLY A 280 -19.74 -40.00 -43.20
C GLY A 280 -20.19 -40.99 -42.13
N GLU A 281 -19.24 -41.63 -41.44
CA GLU A 281 -19.49 -42.75 -40.54
C GLU A 281 -18.69 -42.65 -39.24
N SER A 282 -19.12 -43.39 -38.24
CA SER A 282 -18.46 -43.44 -36.93
C SER A 282 -17.28 -44.42 -36.95
N SER A 283 -16.24 -44.11 -36.18
CA SER A 283 -15.09 -44.99 -35.94
C SER A 283 -14.70 -44.95 -34.46
N ALA A 284 -13.96 -45.96 -33.98
CA ALA A 284 -13.50 -46.00 -32.59
C ALA A 284 -12.67 -44.75 -32.22
N GLU A 285 -11.83 -44.28 -33.14
CA GLU A 285 -11.05 -43.06 -32.96
C GLU A 285 -11.93 -41.81 -32.87
N LEU A 286 -12.95 -41.70 -33.71
CA LEU A 286 -13.89 -40.57 -33.68
C LEU A 286 -14.72 -40.56 -32.41
N MET A 287 -15.19 -41.73 -31.94
CA MET A 287 -15.92 -41.84 -30.68
C MET A 287 -15.07 -41.39 -29.49
N ALA A 288 -13.79 -41.80 -29.44
CA ALA A 288 -12.88 -41.33 -28.40
C ALA A 288 -12.65 -39.81 -28.47
N ALA A 289 -12.51 -39.24 -29.67
CA ALA A 289 -12.35 -37.81 -29.86
C ALA A 289 -13.62 -37.01 -29.47
N ILE A 290 -14.80 -37.53 -29.80
CA ILE A 290 -16.09 -36.96 -29.36
C ILE A 290 -16.20 -37.00 -27.83
N GLN A 291 -15.82 -38.12 -27.20
CA GLN A 291 -15.81 -38.23 -25.74
C GLN A 291 -14.91 -37.17 -25.10
N TYR A 292 -13.72 -36.95 -25.64
CA TYR A 292 -12.85 -35.85 -25.20
C TYR A 292 -13.56 -34.50 -25.32
N GLY A 293 -14.14 -34.19 -26.49
CA GLY A 293 -14.79 -32.90 -26.74
C GLY A 293 -16.05 -32.63 -25.92
N THR A 294 -16.78 -33.67 -25.54
CA THR A 294 -18.09 -33.58 -24.86
C THR A 294 -18.01 -33.80 -23.35
N ARG A 295 -16.91 -34.37 -22.83
CA ARG A 295 -16.74 -34.65 -21.39
C ARG A 295 -15.46 -34.07 -20.81
N GLU A 296 -14.32 -34.42 -21.39
CA GLU A 296 -13.01 -34.06 -20.81
C GLU A 296 -12.72 -32.56 -20.99
N ALA A 297 -12.97 -32.01 -22.19
CA ALA A 297 -12.80 -30.59 -22.45
C ALA A 297 -13.74 -29.72 -21.58
N PRO A 298 -15.05 -30.03 -21.41
CA PRO A 298 -15.91 -29.33 -20.45
C PRO A 298 -15.43 -29.42 -19.00
N ALA A 299 -14.92 -30.57 -18.57
CA ALA A 299 -14.37 -30.74 -17.22
C ALA A 299 -13.10 -29.87 -17.03
N ALA A 300 -12.20 -29.86 -18.01
CA ALA A 300 -11.02 -28.98 -18.02
C ALA A 300 -11.42 -27.50 -18.02
N TRP A 301 -12.42 -27.11 -18.81
CA TRP A 301 -12.95 -25.75 -18.84
C TRP A 301 -13.45 -25.31 -17.46
N ALA A 302 -14.23 -26.16 -16.79
CA ALA A 302 -14.76 -25.91 -15.45
C ALA A 302 -13.63 -25.80 -14.41
N TYR A 303 -12.55 -26.57 -14.54
CA TYR A 303 -11.39 -26.51 -13.65
C TYR A 303 -10.68 -25.15 -13.70
N PHE A 304 -10.72 -24.43 -14.83
CA PHE A 304 -10.17 -23.07 -14.91
C PHE A 304 -10.95 -22.02 -14.10
N GLY A 305 -12.12 -22.39 -13.56
CA GLY A 305 -12.93 -21.52 -12.72
C GLY A 305 -13.78 -20.53 -13.51
N PRO A 306 -14.50 -19.63 -12.80
CA PRO A 306 -15.46 -18.73 -13.42
C PRO A 306 -14.78 -17.67 -14.28
N VAL A 307 -15.52 -17.21 -15.27
CA VAL A 307 -15.15 -16.08 -16.11
C VAL A 307 -15.56 -14.77 -15.43
N GLN A 308 -14.65 -13.79 -15.42
CA GLN A 308 -14.88 -12.51 -14.75
C GLN A 308 -15.04 -11.33 -15.72
N ASP A 309 -14.41 -11.38 -16.90
CA ASP A 309 -14.38 -10.29 -17.86
C ASP A 309 -15.30 -10.51 -19.07
N SER A 310 -15.48 -9.47 -19.88
CA SER A 310 -16.30 -9.54 -21.10
C SER A 310 -15.69 -10.45 -22.16
N GLU A 311 -14.36 -10.50 -22.25
CA GLU A 311 -13.65 -11.34 -23.20
C GLU A 311 -13.83 -12.82 -22.86
N GLY A 312 -13.58 -13.23 -21.62
CA GLY A 312 -13.77 -14.61 -21.23
C GLY A 312 -15.22 -15.07 -21.42
N ARG A 313 -16.21 -14.17 -21.31
CA ARG A 313 -17.62 -14.52 -21.53
C ARG A 313 -17.89 -14.87 -23.00
N ARG A 314 -17.23 -14.16 -23.91
CA ARG A 314 -17.26 -14.49 -25.35
C ARG A 314 -16.60 -15.84 -25.63
N LEU A 315 -15.47 -16.13 -24.95
CA LEU A 315 -14.81 -17.43 -25.09
C LEU A 315 -15.68 -18.56 -24.55
N GLU A 316 -16.34 -18.36 -23.40
CA GLU A 316 -17.25 -19.34 -22.81
C GLU A 316 -18.46 -19.62 -23.70
N GLN A 317 -19.07 -18.58 -24.27
CA GLN A 317 -20.14 -18.75 -25.25
C GLN A 317 -19.67 -19.56 -26.47
N ARG A 318 -18.53 -19.19 -27.08
CA ARG A 318 -17.98 -19.92 -28.23
C ARG A 318 -17.67 -21.37 -27.89
N PHE A 319 -17.13 -21.63 -26.71
CA PHE A 319 -16.86 -22.99 -26.24
C PHE A 319 -18.15 -23.81 -26.13
N GLN A 320 -19.21 -23.25 -25.52
CA GLN A 320 -20.51 -23.91 -25.39
C GLN A 320 -21.15 -24.19 -26.76
N GLU A 321 -21.06 -23.25 -27.70
CA GLU A 321 -21.55 -23.41 -29.08
C GLU A 321 -20.82 -24.55 -29.80
N LEU A 322 -19.50 -24.67 -29.63
CA LEU A 322 -18.71 -25.76 -30.20
C LEU A 322 -19.08 -27.13 -29.61
N VAL A 323 -19.22 -27.23 -28.29
CA VAL A 323 -19.65 -28.47 -27.63
C VAL A 323 -21.05 -28.88 -28.11
N ALA A 324 -21.98 -27.93 -28.23
CA ALA A 324 -23.32 -28.20 -28.78
C ALA A 324 -23.26 -28.68 -30.24
N ALA A 325 -22.43 -28.04 -31.06
CA ALA A 325 -22.24 -28.44 -32.45
C ALA A 325 -21.61 -29.83 -32.58
N ILE A 326 -20.67 -30.20 -31.70
CA ILE A 326 -20.08 -31.55 -31.67
C ILE A 326 -21.14 -32.60 -31.32
N HIS A 327 -21.97 -32.37 -30.29
CA HIS A 327 -23.08 -33.27 -29.97
C HIS A 327 -24.04 -33.45 -31.15
N GLU A 328 -24.31 -32.38 -31.90
CA GLU A 328 -25.18 -32.48 -33.07
C GLU A 328 -24.54 -33.31 -34.20
N GLN A 329 -23.24 -33.12 -34.45
CA GLN A 329 -22.52 -33.96 -35.42
C GLN A 329 -22.43 -35.42 -34.97
N GLU A 330 -22.28 -35.68 -33.67
CA GLU A 330 -22.33 -37.05 -33.13
C GLU A 330 -23.66 -37.73 -33.46
N ARG A 331 -24.79 -37.04 -33.29
CA ARG A 331 -26.12 -37.57 -33.64
C ARG A 331 -26.23 -37.90 -35.13
N ILE A 332 -25.76 -37.00 -35.99
CA ILE A 332 -25.77 -37.20 -37.46
C ILE A 332 -24.92 -38.44 -37.83
N LEU A 333 -23.74 -38.60 -37.24
CA LEU A 333 -22.89 -39.78 -37.48
C LEU A 333 -23.56 -41.08 -37.00
N GLN A 334 -24.23 -41.05 -35.84
CA GLN A 334 -24.98 -42.20 -35.33
C GLN A 334 -26.15 -42.56 -36.26
N HIS A 335 -26.92 -41.57 -36.74
CA HIS A 335 -27.98 -41.79 -37.71
C HIS A 335 -27.43 -42.37 -39.01
N ASN A 336 -26.38 -41.76 -39.59
CA ASN A 336 -25.72 -42.26 -40.79
C ASN A 336 -25.30 -43.70 -40.65
N GLN A 337 -24.69 -44.07 -39.52
CA GLN A 337 -24.27 -45.44 -39.23
C GLN A 337 -25.45 -46.42 -39.23
N VAL A 338 -26.57 -46.06 -38.57
CA VAL A 338 -27.77 -46.90 -38.51
C VAL A 338 -28.38 -47.09 -39.90
N HIS A 339 -28.54 -46.02 -40.68
CA HIS A 339 -29.10 -46.10 -42.03
C HIS A 339 -28.18 -46.87 -42.99
N ALA A 340 -26.88 -46.59 -42.95
CA ALA A 340 -25.89 -47.29 -43.77
C ALA A 340 -25.86 -48.79 -43.46
N ASN A 341 -25.94 -49.19 -42.18
CA ASN A 341 -25.98 -50.60 -41.81
C ASN A 341 -27.21 -51.34 -42.39
N ARG A 342 -28.40 -50.72 -42.33
CA ARG A 342 -29.62 -51.30 -42.92
C ARG A 342 -29.53 -51.46 -44.44
N LEU A 343 -28.92 -50.48 -45.12
CA LEU A 343 -28.68 -50.57 -46.56
C LEU A 343 -27.67 -51.68 -46.89
N ARG A 344 -26.59 -51.78 -46.12
CA ARG A 344 -25.60 -52.87 -46.26
C ARG A 344 -26.19 -54.24 -46.04
N GLU A 345 -27.19 -54.40 -45.16
CA GLU A 345 -27.90 -55.68 -45.01
C GLU A 345 -28.58 -56.11 -46.31
N VAL A 346 -29.20 -55.18 -47.06
CA VAL A 346 -29.79 -55.48 -48.38
C VAL A 346 -28.70 -55.82 -49.40
N LEU A 347 -27.61 -55.05 -49.43
CA LEU A 347 -26.46 -55.33 -50.31
C LEU A 347 -25.89 -56.72 -50.05
N GLN A 348 -25.73 -57.10 -48.78
CA GLN A 348 -25.28 -58.45 -48.40
C GLN A 348 -26.26 -59.54 -48.85
N GLN A 349 -27.57 -59.30 -48.79
CA GLN A 349 -28.57 -60.24 -49.30
C GLN A 349 -28.47 -60.38 -50.82
N MET A 350 -28.30 -59.28 -51.56
CA MET A 350 -28.09 -59.29 -53.01
C MET A 350 -26.79 -60.02 -53.39
N GLU A 351 -25.71 -59.81 -52.63
CA GLU A 351 -24.46 -60.55 -52.84
C GLU A 351 -24.63 -62.06 -52.59
N LYS A 352 -25.34 -62.45 -51.54
CA LYS A 352 -25.63 -63.86 -51.25
C LYS A 352 -26.43 -64.48 -52.39
N LEU A 353 -27.46 -63.79 -52.87
CA LEU A 353 -28.25 -64.20 -54.04
C LEU A 353 -27.37 -64.33 -55.28
N LEU A 354 -26.44 -63.39 -55.50
CA LEU A 354 -25.53 -63.43 -56.64
C LEU A 354 -24.52 -64.58 -56.56
N LYS A 355 -24.14 -65.03 -55.36
CA LYS A 355 -23.17 -66.12 -55.12
C LYS A 355 -23.82 -67.51 -54.97
N GLN A 356 -25.14 -67.59 -54.84
CA GLN A 356 -25.82 -68.87 -54.59
C GLN A 356 -25.73 -69.82 -55.81
N PRO A 357 -25.71 -71.14 -55.61
CA PRO A 357 -25.60 -72.11 -56.70
C PRO A 357 -26.92 -72.30 -57.48
N SER A 358 -28.07 -72.04 -56.85
CA SER A 358 -29.39 -72.19 -57.46
C SER A 358 -29.69 -71.12 -58.52
N GLU A 359 -30.67 -71.38 -59.40
CA GLU A 359 -31.20 -70.36 -60.33
C GLU A 359 -31.68 -69.12 -59.57
N VAL A 360 -31.54 -67.95 -60.21
CA VAL A 360 -32.00 -66.68 -59.66
C VAL A 360 -33.11 -66.18 -60.57
N GLN A 361 -34.21 -65.73 -59.99
CA GLN A 361 -35.36 -65.22 -60.75
C GLN A 361 -35.63 -63.75 -60.42
N GLU A 362 -36.32 -63.04 -61.31
CA GLU A 362 -36.70 -61.63 -61.10
C GLU A 362 -37.58 -61.46 -59.85
N THR A 363 -38.35 -62.49 -59.49
CA THR A 363 -39.16 -62.56 -58.26
C THR A 363 -38.31 -62.54 -56.99
N ASP A 364 -37.05 -62.96 -57.05
CA ASP A 364 -36.12 -62.95 -55.91
C ASP A 364 -35.51 -61.54 -55.70
N ILE A 365 -35.36 -60.77 -56.78
CA ILE A 365 -34.79 -59.42 -56.77
C ILE A 365 -35.84 -58.36 -56.39
N THR A 366 -37.07 -58.53 -56.87
CA THR A 366 -38.19 -57.61 -56.64
C THR A 366 -38.39 -57.20 -55.16
N PRO A 367 -38.43 -58.12 -54.18
CA PRO A 367 -38.59 -57.76 -52.78
C PRO A 367 -37.38 -56.96 -52.23
N LEU A 368 -36.15 -57.29 -52.65
CA LEU A 368 -34.93 -56.59 -52.22
C LEU A 368 -34.90 -55.15 -52.73
N ARG A 369 -35.33 -54.92 -53.98
CA ARG A 369 -35.46 -53.57 -54.54
C ARG A 369 -36.52 -52.74 -53.80
N LYS A 370 -37.68 -53.34 -53.54
CA LYS A 370 -38.74 -52.67 -52.77
C LYS A 370 -38.27 -52.32 -51.35
N GLN A 371 -37.52 -53.22 -50.72
CA GLN A 371 -36.90 -52.96 -49.42
C GLN A 371 -35.89 -51.81 -49.51
N TRP A 372 -34.97 -51.83 -50.48
CA TRP A 372 -33.99 -50.76 -50.70
C TRP A 372 -34.65 -49.39 -50.87
N ASP A 373 -35.69 -49.30 -51.69
CA ASP A 373 -36.40 -48.05 -51.98
C ASP A 373 -37.20 -47.53 -50.77
N SER A 374 -37.57 -48.42 -49.84
CA SER A 374 -38.29 -48.05 -48.61
C SER A 374 -37.39 -47.57 -47.46
N LEU A 375 -36.07 -47.81 -47.54
CA LEU A 375 -35.13 -47.45 -46.49
C LEU A 375 -34.69 -45.99 -46.61
N GLU A 376 -34.67 -45.29 -45.47
CA GLU A 376 -34.11 -43.95 -45.35
C GLU A 376 -32.61 -43.94 -45.70
N ARG A 377 -32.17 -42.85 -46.35
CA ARG A 377 -30.78 -42.65 -46.77
C ARG A 377 -29.98 -41.96 -45.67
N PRO A 378 -28.67 -42.24 -45.54
CA PRO A 378 -27.79 -41.45 -44.70
C PRO A 378 -27.85 -39.95 -45.08
N GLU A 379 -27.74 -39.08 -44.09
CA GLU A 379 -27.64 -37.63 -44.27
C GLU A 379 -26.34 -37.24 -45.00
N SER A 380 -25.28 -38.04 -44.82
CA SER A 380 -24.04 -37.90 -45.57
C SER A 380 -24.26 -38.23 -47.06
N ARG A 381 -24.17 -37.19 -47.90
CA ARG A 381 -24.34 -37.32 -49.36
C ARG A 381 -23.29 -38.21 -50.01
N THR A 382 -22.05 -38.18 -49.53
CA THR A 382 -20.97 -39.03 -50.05
C THR A 382 -21.26 -40.50 -49.76
N LEU A 383 -21.58 -40.81 -48.50
CA LEU A 383 -21.92 -42.18 -48.08
C LEU A 383 -23.18 -42.70 -48.79
N ALA A 384 -24.21 -41.86 -48.92
CA ALA A 384 -25.42 -42.22 -49.64
C ALA A 384 -25.16 -42.53 -51.12
N ALA A 385 -24.31 -41.75 -51.79
CA ALA A 385 -23.92 -41.98 -53.18
C ALA A 385 -23.08 -43.25 -53.33
N GLU A 386 -22.14 -43.52 -52.42
CA GLU A 386 -21.33 -44.75 -52.41
C GLU A 386 -22.22 -46.00 -52.31
N LEU A 387 -23.14 -46.03 -51.35
CA LEU A 387 -24.07 -47.16 -51.15
C LEU A 387 -25.02 -47.34 -52.34
N GLN A 388 -25.50 -46.24 -52.95
CA GLN A 388 -26.35 -46.31 -54.14
C GLN A 388 -25.59 -46.89 -55.35
N ASN A 389 -24.36 -46.45 -55.58
CA ASN A 389 -23.52 -46.98 -56.65
C ASN A 389 -23.25 -48.49 -56.47
N GLU A 390 -23.03 -48.94 -55.23
CA GLU A 390 -22.85 -50.35 -54.92
C GLU A 390 -24.12 -51.17 -55.20
N PHE A 391 -25.29 -50.66 -54.81
CA PHE A 391 -26.59 -51.26 -55.09
C PHE A 391 -26.82 -51.43 -56.60
N ASP A 392 -26.66 -50.34 -57.36
CA ASP A 392 -26.87 -50.34 -58.81
C ASP A 392 -25.92 -51.33 -59.49
N GLY A 393 -24.65 -51.37 -59.06
CA GLY A 393 -23.66 -52.32 -59.56
C GLY A 393 -24.00 -53.80 -59.25
N LEU A 394 -24.56 -54.10 -58.07
CA LEU A 394 -25.01 -55.46 -57.73
C LEU A 394 -26.28 -55.84 -58.51
N LEU A 395 -27.19 -54.90 -58.71
CA LEU A 395 -28.42 -55.11 -59.47
C LEU A 395 -28.12 -55.46 -60.93
N ASP A 396 -27.19 -54.73 -61.56
CA ASP A 396 -26.75 -54.99 -62.92
C ASP A 396 -26.09 -56.38 -63.06
N LYS A 397 -25.27 -56.78 -62.08
CA LYS A 397 -24.67 -58.13 -62.04
C LYS A 397 -25.72 -59.23 -61.92
N LEU A 398 -26.72 -59.05 -61.06
CA LEU A 398 -27.82 -60.02 -60.90
C LEU A 398 -28.65 -60.14 -62.18
N ARG A 399 -29.02 -59.03 -62.82
CA ARG A 399 -29.74 -59.04 -64.11
C ARG A 399 -28.95 -59.73 -65.21
N ALA A 400 -27.65 -59.44 -65.31
CA ALA A 400 -26.78 -60.12 -66.26
C ALA A 400 -26.71 -61.64 -66.01
N ARG A 401 -26.75 -62.08 -64.75
CA ARG A 401 -26.83 -63.50 -64.39
C ARG A 401 -28.15 -64.14 -64.83
N ILE A 402 -29.30 -63.50 -64.56
CA ILE A 402 -30.61 -64.00 -64.99
C ILE A 402 -30.67 -64.14 -66.51
N GLN A 403 -30.17 -63.14 -67.24
CA GLN A 403 -30.13 -63.20 -68.71
C GLN A 403 -29.28 -64.36 -69.22
N ARG A 404 -28.14 -64.66 -68.58
CA ARG A 404 -27.33 -65.84 -68.93
C ARG A 404 -28.06 -67.16 -68.65
N GLN A 405 -28.72 -67.28 -67.49
CA GLN A 405 -29.51 -68.46 -67.15
C GLN A 405 -30.64 -68.71 -68.16
N LEU A 406 -31.31 -67.65 -68.62
CA LEU A 406 -32.33 -67.74 -69.66
C LEU A 406 -31.72 -68.20 -71.01
N GLN A 407 -30.58 -67.65 -71.41
CA GLN A 407 -29.88 -68.05 -72.63
C GLN A 407 -29.39 -69.50 -72.58
N GLU A 408 -28.89 -69.95 -71.43
CA GLU A 408 -28.48 -71.35 -71.22
C GLU A 408 -29.69 -72.29 -71.30
N ARG A 409 -30.81 -71.95 -70.63
CA ARG A 409 -32.04 -72.74 -70.70
C ARG A 409 -32.63 -72.81 -72.11
N ASP A 410 -32.62 -71.70 -72.84
CA ASP A 410 -33.10 -71.66 -74.23
C ASP A 410 -32.21 -72.50 -75.15
N ARG A 411 -30.89 -72.54 -74.91
CA ARG A 411 -29.96 -73.42 -75.62
C ARG A 411 -30.19 -74.89 -75.28
N GLU A 412 -30.29 -75.24 -74.00
CA GLU A 412 -30.60 -76.61 -73.56
C GLU A 412 -31.94 -77.10 -74.13
N TRP A 413 -32.94 -76.23 -74.22
CA TRP A 413 -34.23 -76.57 -74.83
C TRP A 413 -34.12 -76.79 -76.35
N GLN A 414 -33.29 -76.01 -77.05
CA GLN A 414 -33.00 -76.23 -78.48
C GLN A 414 -32.25 -77.54 -78.71
N GLU A 415 -31.24 -77.85 -77.89
CA GLU A 415 -30.48 -79.12 -77.96
C GLU A 415 -31.33 -80.36 -77.66
N LEU A 416 -32.40 -80.23 -76.88
CA LEU A 416 -33.36 -81.32 -76.61
C LEU A 416 -34.42 -81.51 -77.70
N GLN A 417 -34.55 -80.57 -78.65
CA GLN A 417 -35.47 -80.66 -79.78
C GLN A 417 -34.83 -81.19 -81.07
N GLU A 418 -33.49 -81.21 -81.13
CA GLU A 418 -32.69 -81.91 -82.14
C GLU A 418 -32.48 -83.38 -81.75
#